data_AF-A0A927BBH4-F1
#
_entry.id   AF-A0A927BBH4-F1
#
_cell.length_a   1.000
_cell.length_b   1.000
_cell.length_c   1.000
_cell.angle_alpha   90.00
_cell.angle_beta   90.00
_cell.angle_gamma   90.00
#
_symmetry.space_group_name_H-M   'P 1'
#
loop_
_entity.id
_entity.type
_entity.pdbx_description
1 polymer ?
#
loop_
_entity_poly.entity_id
_entity_poly.type
_entity_poly.pdbx_seq_one_letter_code
_entity_poly.pdbx_strand_id
1 'polypeptide(L)' 'MPVVPQGVSRVLMNVFSNAFYAVQKKRSELGPGYQPTINVSTKREANQVRIQVRDHGIGVPAALKQKIFPTLLHH' A
#
# COMPACT_ATOMS: atom_id res chain seq x y z
N MET A 1 -11.90 2.34 -21.67
CA MET A 1 -11.96 3.58 -20.87
C MET A 1 -10.55 4.08 -20.64
N PRO A 2 -10.23 5.35 -20.93
CA PRO A 2 -8.96 5.94 -20.49
C PRO A 2 -8.89 5.97 -18.96
N VAL A 3 -7.71 5.69 -18.40
CA VAL A 3 -7.45 5.81 -16.97
C VAL A 3 -7.57 7.29 -16.59
N VAL A 4 -8.37 7.61 -15.56
CA VAL A 4 -8.40 8.95 -14.97
C VAL A 4 -7.19 9.09 -14.05
N PRO A 5 -6.15 9.88 -14.42
CA PRO A 5 -4.88 9.90 -13.68
C PRO A 5 -5.06 10.27 -12.21
N GLN A 6 -6.00 11.17 -11.90
CA GLN A 6 -6.27 11.63 -10.53
C GLN A 6 -6.76 10.49 -9.62
N GLY A 7 -7.60 9.59 -10.13
CA GLY A 7 -8.13 8.46 -9.35
C GLY A 7 -7.03 7.47 -8.97
N VAL A 8 -6.16 7.13 -9.92
CA VAL A 8 -5.02 6.23 -9.67
C VAL A 8 -4.01 6.87 -8.73
N SER A 9 -3.69 8.15 -8.90
CA SER A 9 -2.79 8.87 -7.98
C SER A 9 -3.30 8.84 -6.54
N ARG A 10 -4.60 9.08 -6.31
CA ARG A 10 -5.20 9.05 -4.97
C ARG A 10 -5.10 7.66 -4.33
N VAL A 11 -5.39 6.60 -5.09
CA VAL A 11 -5.29 5.22 -4.60
C VAL A 11 -3.84 4.88 -4.23
N LEU A 12 -2.89 5.20 -5.10
CA LEU A 12 -1.48 4.94 -4.84
C LEU A 12 -0.97 5.69 -3.60
N MET A 13 -1.37 6.95 -3.41
CA MET A 13 -1.01 7.72 -2.22
C MET A 13 -1.53 7.07 -0.93
N ASN A 14 -2.78 6.59 -0.93
CA ASN A 14 -3.34 5.88 0.23
C ASN A 14 -2.57 4.59 0.54
N VAL A 15 -2.24 3.80 -0.49
CA VAL A 15 -1.48 2.56 -0.33
C VAL A 15 -0.07 2.84 0.19
N PHE A 16 0.62 3.85 -0.35
CA PHE A 16 1.96 4.21 0.11
C PHE A 16 1.96 4.75 1.54
N SER A 17 0.98 5.58 1.90
CA SER A 17 0.83 6.07 3.28
C SER A 17 0.73 4.92 4.28
N ASN A 18 -0.11 3.91 3.98
CA ASN A 18 -0.25 2.72 4.82
C ASN A 18 1.06 1.92 4.92
N ALA A 19 1.73 1.70 3.78
CA ALA A 19 3.00 0.99 3.75
C ALA A 19 4.08 1.71 4.56
N PHE A 20 4.21 3.04 4.41
CA PHE A 20 5.15 3.86 5.18
C PHE A 20 4.87 3.82 6.67
N TYR A 21 3.60 3.88 7.08
CA TYR A 21 3.23 3.72 8.48
C TYR A 21 3.68 2.36 9.03
N ALA A 22 3.37 1.27 8.31
CA ALA A 22 3.64 -0.08 8.77
C ALA A 22 5.14 -0.36 8.96
N VAL A 23 5.98 0.10 8.04
CA VAL A 23 7.43 -0.10 8.14
C VAL A 23 8.08 0.82 9.17
N GLN A 24 7.59 2.05 9.35
CA GLN A 24 8.11 2.96 10.37
C GLN A 24 7.77 2.45 11.78
N LYS A 25 6.54 1.97 11.98
CA LYS A 25 6.15 1.37 13.26
C LYS A 25 7.00 0.14 13.59
N LYS A 26 7.24 -0.74 12.61
CA LYS A 26 8.14 -1.88 12.81
C LYS A 26 9.58 -1.46 13.14
N ARG A 27 10.08 -0.38 12.54
CA ARG A 27 11.39 0.19 12.90
C ARG A 27 11.42 0.70 14.34
N SER A 28 10.35 1.33 14.82
CA SER A 28 10.31 1.77 16.23
C SER A 28 10.30 0.60 17.22
N GLU A 29 9.76 -0.55 16.82
CA GLU A 29 9.73 -1.77 17.65
C GLU A 29 11.06 -2.54 17.64
N LEU A 30 11.73 -2.61 16.48
CA LEU A 30 12.96 -3.41 16.30
C LEU A 30 14.28 -2.58 16.40
N GLY A 31 14.18 -1.26 16.35
CA GLY A 31 15.33 -0.36 16.43
C GLY A 31 16.15 -0.25 15.13
N PRO A 32 17.39 0.27 15.21
CA PRO A 32 18.17 0.70 14.05
C PRO A 32 18.63 -0.44 13.13
N GLY A 33 18.61 -1.70 13.58
CA GLY A 33 18.94 -2.87 12.76
C GLY A 33 17.87 -3.23 11.72
N TYR A 34 16.64 -2.74 11.90
CA TYR A 34 15.59 -2.90 10.91
C TYR A 34 15.68 -1.82 9.84
N GLN A 35 15.78 -2.24 8.58
CA GLN A 35 15.75 -1.36 7.42
C GLN A 35 14.35 -1.38 6.80
N PRO A 36 13.56 -0.29 6.91
CA PRO A 36 12.30 -0.15 6.20
C PRO A 36 12.51 -0.26 4.68
N THR A 37 11.75 -1.12 4.01
CA THR A 37 11.74 -1.15 2.54
C THR A 37 10.33 -1.38 2.05
N ILE A 38 10.01 -0.73 0.95
CA ILE A 38 8.77 -0.89 0.21
C ILE A 38 9.17 -1.20 -1.22
N ASN A 39 8.71 -2.34 -1.73
CA ASN A 39 8.95 -2.77 -3.09
C ASN A 39 7.73 -2.45 -3.93
N VAL A 40 7.96 -1.76 -5.05
CA VAL A 40 6.93 -1.44 -6.04
C VAL A 40 7.29 -2.13 -7.33
N SER A 41 6.34 -2.87 -7.89
CA SER A 41 6.50 -3.47 -9.21
C SER A 41 5.23 -3.23 -10.03
N THR A 42 5.44 -3.05 -11.33
CA THR A 42 4.35 -2.97 -12.29
C THR A 42 4.51 -4.09 -13.29
N LYS A 43 3.39 -4.69 -13.69
CA LYS A 43 3.36 -5.74 -14.70
C LYS A 43 2.20 -5.47 -15.64
N ARG A 44 2.49 -5.42 -16.94
CA ARG A 44 1.45 -5.45 -17.96
C ARG A 44 0.93 -6.88 -18.06
N GLU A 45 -0.37 -7.03 -17.90
CA GLU A 45 -1.13 -8.25 -18.18
C GLU A 45 -2.00 -8.01 -19.42
N ALA A 46 -2.65 -9.04 -19.94
CA ALA A 46 -3.33 -8.99 -21.25
C ALA A 46 -4.21 -7.73 -21.42
N ASN A 47 -5.10 -7.48 -20.46
CA ASN A 47 -6.07 -6.38 -20.53
C ASN A 47 -5.92 -5.36 -19.40
N GLN A 48 -4.85 -5.42 -18.61
CA GLN A 48 -4.68 -4.57 -17.44
C GLN A 48 -3.22 -4.34 -17.07
N VAL A 49 -2.99 -3.36 -16.19
CA VAL A 49 -1.70 -3.17 -15.52
C VAL A 49 -1.88 -3.53 -14.05
N ARG A 50 -1.09 -4.49 -13.57
CA ARG A 50 -1.00 -4.81 -12.15
C ARG A 50 0.08 -3.94 -11.53
N ILE A 51 -0.28 -3.19 -10.49
CA ILE A 51 0.67 -2.50 -9.61
C ILE A 51 0.69 -3.26 -8.29
N GLN A 52 1.86 -3.74 -7.88
CA GLN A 52 2.05 -4.42 -6.61
C GLN A 52 2.95 -3.57 -5.71
N VAL A 53 2.41 -3.19 -4.55
CA VAL A 53 3.16 -2.57 -3.46
C VAL A 53 3.31 -3.62 -2.36
N ARG A 54 4.55 -3.92 -1.98
CA ARG A 54 4.87 -4.86 -0.90
C ARG A 54 5.72 -4.14 0.13
N ASP A 55 5.22 -4.04 1.35
CA ASP A 55 6.01 -3.69 2.52
C ASP A 55 6.32 -4.94 3.35
N HIS A 56 7.29 -4.82 4.25
CA HIS A 56 7.60 -5.84 5.25
C HIS A 56 7.41 -5.32 6.68
N GLY A 57 6.43 -4.43 6.86
CA GLY A 57 6.08 -3.78 8.12
C GLY A 57 5.39 -4.71 9.12
N ILE A 58 4.59 -4.11 10.02
CA ILE A 58 3.86 -4.83 11.07
C ILE A 58 2.70 -5.69 10.55
N GLY A 59 2.39 -5.63 9.26
CA GLY A 59 1.24 -6.29 8.65
C GLY A 59 -0.09 -5.67 9.08
N VAL A 60 -1.20 -6.29 8.64
CA VAL A 60 -2.55 -5.86 9.02
C VAL A 60 -3.21 -6.94 9.88
N PRO A 61 -3.66 -6.61 11.11
CA PRO A 61 -4.40 -7.53 11.97
C PRO A 61 -5.60 -8.14 11.24
N ALA A 62 -5.85 -9.44 11.47
CA ALA A 62 -6.94 -10.16 10.79
C ALA A 62 -8.31 -9.49 10.97
N ALA A 63 -8.59 -8.94 12.17
CA ALA A 63 -9.81 -8.21 12.48
C ALA A 63 -10.01 -6.92 11.66
N LEU A 64 -8.92 -6.32 11.17
CA LEU A 64 -8.95 -5.11 10.34
C LEU A 64 -8.97 -5.43 8.85
N LYS A 65 -8.65 -6.67 8.44
CA LYS A 65 -8.61 -7.07 7.01
C LYS A 65 -9.93 -6.85 6.27
N GLN A 66 -11.05 -7.06 6.94
CA GLN A 66 -12.38 -6.84 6.38
C GLN A 66 -12.73 -5.35 6.21
N LYS A 67 -12.00 -4.45 6.88
CA LYS A 67 -12.20 -3.00 6.85
C LYS A 67 -11.14 -2.26 6.03
N ILE A 68 -10.27 -2.95 5.27
CA ILE A 68 -9.14 -2.30 4.53
C ILE A 68 -9.63 -1.45 3.33
N PHE A 69 -10.93 -1.42 3.01
CA PHE A 69 -11.49 -0.55 1.97
C PHE A 69 -12.46 0.54 2.47
N PRO A 70 -12.13 1.45 3.42
CA PRO A 70 -13.05 2.56 3.74
C PRO A 70 -12.87 3.78 2.83
N THR A 71 -11.71 3.96 2.19
CA THR A 71 -11.37 5.28 1.59
C THR A 71 -11.73 5.41 0.10
N LEU A 72 -12.69 4.63 -0.39
CA LEU A 72 -13.20 4.76 -1.78
C LEU A 72 -14.73 4.89 -1.89
N LEU A 73 -15.48 4.98 -0.77
CA LEU A 73 -16.96 5.06 -0.80
C LEU A 73 -17.55 6.38 -0.23
N HIS A 74 -16.71 7.32 0.20
CA HIS A 74 -17.17 8.67 0.53
C HIS A 74 -16.69 9.62 -0.56
N HIS A 75 -17.38 9.62 -1.70
CA HIS A 75 -17.65 10.75 -2.63
C HIS A 75 -18.25 10.21 -3.92
#